data_AF-A0A920BJS8-F1
#
_entry.id   AF-A0A920BJS8-F1
#
_cell.length_a   1.000
_cell.length_b   1.000
_cell.length_c   1.000
_cell.angle_alpha   90.00
_cell.angle_beta   90.00
_cell.angle_gamma   90.00
#
_symmetry.space_group_name_H-M   'P 1'
#
loop_
_entity.id
_entity.type
_entity.pdbx_description
1 polymer ?
#
loop_
_entity_poly.entity_id
_entity_poly.type
_entity_poly.pdbx_seq_one_letter_code
_entity_poly.pdbx_strand_id
1 'polypeptide(L)'
;MRIGRLPRSATNRKVIQGLDDACNQPGVEGVFCAGVKLNDREQLITSGGRVITVTGKGATHEQARTNAYRSADLITWEGMYKRSDIAKDIN
;
A
#
# COMPACT_ATOMS: atom_id res chain seq x y z
N MET A 1 -12.85 28.80 -13.99
CA MET A 1 -13.09 27.37 -13.71
C MET A 1 -11.73 26.72 -13.39
N ARG A 2 -11.41 26.51 -12.11
CA ARG A 2 -10.14 25.91 -11.66
C ARG A 2 -10.39 24.44 -11.34
N ILE A 3 -9.88 23.55 -12.20
CA ILE A 3 -9.78 22.12 -11.95
C ILE A 3 -8.95 21.92 -10.67
N GLY A 4 -9.55 21.32 -9.65
CA GLY A 4 -8.94 21.08 -8.34
C GLY A 4 -7.66 20.27 -8.48
N ARG A 5 -6.52 20.89 -8.17
CA ARG A 5 -5.24 20.19 -7.98
C ARG A 5 -5.41 19.25 -6.78
N LEU A 6 -5.10 17.96 -6.97
CA LEU A 6 -4.67 17.09 -5.87
C LEU A 6 -3.62 17.83 -5.04
N PRO A 7 -3.67 17.77 -3.68
CA PRO A 7 -2.79 18.57 -2.84
C PRO A 7 -1.32 18.33 -3.21
N ARG A 8 -0.68 19.40 -3.70
CA ARG A 8 0.74 19.41 -4.03
C ARG A 8 1.52 19.36 -2.72
N SER A 9 2.48 18.44 -2.69
CA SER A 9 3.45 18.18 -1.63
C SER A 9 2.98 17.23 -0.53
N ALA A 10 2.64 16.00 -0.93
CA ALA A 10 3.00 14.87 -0.07
C ALA A 10 4.52 14.88 0.03
N THR A 11 5.05 14.85 1.25
CA THR A 11 6.48 14.85 1.57
C THR A 11 7.12 13.59 0.96
N ASN A 12 7.43 13.63 -0.34
CA ASN A 12 8.05 12.54 -1.07
C ASN A 12 9.40 12.25 -0.41
N ARG A 13 9.76 10.96 -0.30
CA ARG A 13 10.93 10.39 0.41
C ARG A 13 10.67 9.96 1.87
N LYS A 14 9.52 9.33 2.14
CA LYS A 14 9.31 8.62 3.42
C LYS A 14 9.79 7.19 3.33
N VAL A 15 10.47 6.72 4.37
CA VAL A 15 10.97 5.33 4.46
C VAL A 15 9.80 4.38 4.62
N ILE A 16 9.77 3.36 3.78
CA ILE A 16 8.78 2.28 3.77
C ILE A 16 9.34 1.16 4.65
N GLN A 17 8.56 0.70 5.62
CA GLN A 17 8.90 -0.39 6.52
C GLN A 17 7.89 -1.53 6.40
N GLY A 18 8.28 -2.75 6.82
CA GLY A 18 7.40 -3.92 6.89
C GLY A 18 7.04 -4.56 5.55
N LEU A 19 7.75 -4.20 4.47
CA LEU A 19 7.49 -4.75 3.14
C LEU A 19 7.80 -6.26 3.07
N ASP A 20 8.91 -6.69 3.68
CA ASP A 20 9.31 -8.09 3.69
C ASP A 20 8.29 -8.95 4.46
N ASP A 21 7.83 -8.48 5.62
CA ASP A 21 6.82 -9.18 6.41
C ASP A 21 5.48 -9.25 5.68
N ALA A 22 5.11 -8.20 4.96
CA ALA A 22 3.89 -8.14 4.16
C ALA A 22 3.92 -9.13 2.98
N CYS A 23 5.07 -9.27 2.31
CA CYS A 23 5.28 -10.23 1.23
C CYS A 23 5.20 -11.69 1.72
N ASN A 24 5.59 -11.95 2.97
CA ASN A 24 5.62 -13.28 3.56
C ASN A 24 4.32 -13.67 4.29
N GLN A 25 3.28 -12.83 4.28
CA GLN A 25 2.01 -13.20 4.91
C GLN A 25 1.29 -14.32 4.15
N PRO A 26 0.76 -15.33 4.87
CA PRO A 26 -0.10 -16.35 4.26
C PRO A 26 -1.32 -15.74 3.56
N GLY A 27 -1.63 -16.24 2.37
CA GLY A 27 -2.78 -15.77 1.60
C GLY A 27 -2.55 -14.41 0.92
N VAL A 28 -1.31 -13.93 0.83
CA VAL A 28 -0.94 -12.83 -0.06
C VAL A 28 -0.51 -13.41 -1.41
N GLU A 29 -1.08 -12.88 -2.49
CA GLU A 29 -0.68 -13.24 -3.86
C GLU A 29 0.47 -12.37 -4.36
N GLY A 30 0.53 -11.12 -3.91
CA GLY A 30 1.67 -10.26 -4.19
C GLY A 30 1.58 -8.89 -3.57
N VAL A 31 2.75 -8.27 -3.38
CA VAL A 31 2.90 -6.87 -3.04
C VAL A 31 3.63 -6.18 -4.17
N PHE A 32 2.96 -5.23 -4.82
CA PHE A 32 3.44 -4.55 -6.01
C PHE A 32 3.85 -3.12 -5.67
N CYS A 33 5.10 -2.80 -5.99
CA CYS A 33 5.65 -1.46 -5.83
C CYS A 33 5.38 -0.62 -7.09
N ALA A 34 4.83 0.58 -6.91
CA ALA A 34 4.57 1.52 -8.00
C ALA A 34 5.43 2.79 -7.82
N GLY A 35 5.10 3.61 -6.83
CA GLY A 35 5.77 4.87 -6.55
C GLY A 35 6.83 4.74 -5.46
N VAL A 36 7.79 3.81 -5.62
CA VAL A 36 8.91 3.61 -4.69
C VAL A 36 10.25 3.81 -5.38
N LYS A 37 11.29 4.12 -4.61
CA LYS A 37 12.69 4.13 -5.08
C LYS A 37 13.63 3.80 -3.93
N LEU A 38 14.87 3.45 -4.24
CA LEU A 38 15.94 3.38 -3.23
C LEU A 38 16.54 4.78 -3.02
N ASN A 39 16.89 5.09 -1.77
CA ASN A 39 17.70 6.26 -1.43
C ASN A 39 19.20 5.90 -1.40
N ASP A 40 20.06 6.88 -1.13
CA ASP A 40 21.53 6.71 -1.06
C ASP A 40 21.99 5.79 0.08
N ARG A 41 21.07 5.40 0.98
CA ARG A 41 21.29 4.45 2.08
C ARG A 41 20.66 3.09 1.80
N GLU A 42 20.30 2.82 0.55
CA GLU A 42 19.67 1.57 0.09
C GLU A 42 18.31 1.27 0.77
N GLN A 43 17.61 2.31 1.25
CA GLN A 43 16.29 2.18 1.86
C GLN A 43 15.20 2.46 0.83
N LEU A 44 14.14 1.65 0.84
CA LEU A 44 12.93 1.92 0.06
C LEU A 44 12.20 3.15 0.60
N ILE A 45 11.95 4.10 -0.30
CA ILE A 45 11.26 5.36 0.01
C ILE A 45 10.15 5.67 -0.99
N THR A 46 9.15 6.43 -0.56
CA THR A 46 8.05 6.91 -1.41
C THR A 46 8.55 7.91 -2.47
N SER A 47 8.04 7.80 -3.70
CA SER A 47 8.42 8.64 -4.84
C SER A 47 7.24 9.07 -5.72
N GLY A 48 6.00 8.83 -5.29
CA GLY A 48 4.79 9.20 -6.04
C GLY A 48 3.53 9.10 -5.20
N GLY A 49 2.38 9.43 -5.80
CA GLY A 49 1.09 9.44 -5.11
C GLY A 49 0.55 8.04 -4.79
N ARG A 50 0.71 7.08 -5.71
CA ARG A 50 0.40 5.65 -5.48
C ARG A 50 1.69 4.91 -5.23
N VAL A 51 1.85 4.33 -4.05
CA VAL A 51 3.12 3.79 -3.58
C VAL A 51 3.17 2.28 -3.74
N ILE A 52 2.26 1.56 -3.06
CA ILE A 52 2.21 0.10 -3.02
C ILE A 52 0.77 -0.39 -3.25
N THR A 53 0.64 -1.55 -3.89
CA THR A 53 -0.61 -2.31 -4.01
C THR A 53 -0.41 -3.69 -3.38
N VAL A 54 -1.32 -4.12 -2.51
CA VAL A 54 -1.28 -5.45 -1.88
C VAL A 54 -2.46 -6.26 -2.41
N THR A 55 -2.18 -7.46 -2.90
CA THR A 55 -3.18 -8.40 -3.40
C THR A 55 -3.26 -9.60 -2.48
N GLY A 56 -4.41 -9.81 -1.85
CA GLY A 56 -4.71 -11.00 -1.06
C GLY A 56 -5.50 -12.03 -1.87
N LYS A 57 -5.38 -13.29 -1.48
CA LYS A 57 -6.03 -14.46 -2.07
C LYS A 57 -6.67 -15.29 -0.97
N GLY A 58 -7.83 -15.86 -1.26
CA GLY A 58 -8.61 -16.69 -0.34
C GLY A 58 -9.66 -17.48 -1.09
N ALA A 59 -10.30 -18.43 -0.41
CA ALA A 59 -11.37 -19.23 -1.02
C ALA A 59 -12.65 -18.42 -1.22
N THR A 60 -12.82 -17.33 -0.44
CA THR A 60 -13.91 -16.38 -0.58
C THR A 60 -13.39 -14.97 -0.79
N HIS A 61 -14.26 -14.12 -1.34
CA HIS A 61 -14.00 -12.68 -1.50
C HIS A 61 -13.61 -12.01 -0.18
N GLU A 62 -14.34 -12.32 0.91
CA GLU A 62 -14.05 -11.80 2.25
C GLU A 62 -12.68 -12.24 2.78
N GLN A 63 -12.29 -13.49 2.54
CA GLN A 63 -10.97 -14.00 2.93
C GLN A 63 -9.85 -13.31 2.14
N ALA A 64 -10.01 -13.18 0.83
CA ALA A 64 -9.03 -12.49 -0.01
C ALA A 64 -8.84 -11.03 0.44
N ARG A 65 -9.95 -10.34 0.72
CA ARG A 65 -9.93 -8.97 1.28
C ARG A 65 -9.21 -8.93 2.62
N THR A 66 -9.58 -9.80 3.56
CA THR A 66 -8.97 -9.85 4.90
C THR A 66 -7.46 -10.07 4.83
N ASN A 67 -7.01 -11.00 3.97
CA ASN A 67 -5.58 -11.27 3.78
C ASN A 67 -4.84 -10.05 3.19
N ALA A 68 -5.45 -9.38 2.21
CA ALA A 68 -4.88 -8.17 1.62
C ALA A 68 -4.69 -7.06 2.67
N TYR A 69 -5.71 -6.79 3.49
CA TYR A 69 -5.64 -5.75 4.51
C TYR A 69 -4.67 -6.10 5.63
N ARG A 70 -4.67 -7.35 6.10
CA ARG A 70 -3.72 -7.84 7.12
C ARG A 70 -2.27 -7.63 6.67
N SER A 71 -1.95 -7.95 5.42
CA SER A 71 -0.61 -7.71 4.87
C SER A 71 -0.32 -6.22 4.69
N ALA A 72 -1.30 -5.44 4.19
CA ALA A 72 -1.17 -4.00 4.07
C ALA A 72 -1.06 -3.25 5.42
N ASP A 73 -1.48 -3.84 6.54
CA ASP A 73 -1.33 -3.30 7.89
C ASP A 73 0.11 -3.41 8.41
N LEU A 74 0.91 -4.32 7.86
CA LEU A 74 2.33 -4.46 8.22
C LEU A 74 3.19 -3.38 7.56
N ILE A 75 2.75 -2.87 6.42
CA ILE A 75 3.48 -1.84 5.69
C ILE A 75 3.18 -0.48 6.31
N THR A 76 4.21 0.30 6.60
CA THR A 76 4.03 1.62 7.20
C THR A 76 5.03 2.65 6.68
N TRP A 77 4.59 3.91 6.62
CA TRP A 77 5.42 5.09 6.45
C TRP A 77 4.65 6.32 6.93
N GLU A 78 5.37 7.42 7.18
CA GLU A 78 4.77 8.68 7.62
C GLU A 78 3.79 9.25 6.59
N GLY A 79 2.55 9.50 7.00
CA GLY A 79 1.51 10.03 6.12
C GLY A 79 0.94 9.01 5.12
N MET A 80 1.14 7.71 5.38
CA MET A 80 0.43 6.66 4.64
C MET A 80 -1.08 6.89 4.72
N TYR A 81 -1.74 6.78 3.57
CA TYR A 81 -3.19 6.71 3.50
C TYR A 81 -3.57 5.48 2.66
N LYS A 82 -4.51 4.69 3.18
CA LYS A 82 -5.17 3.62 2.45
C LYS A 82 -6.67 3.69 2.67
N ARG A 83 -7.40 3.32 1.62
CA ARG A 83 -8.84 3.10 1.70
C ARG A 83 -9.12 1.83 2.49
N SER A 84 -10.19 1.81 3.26
CA SER A 84 -10.66 0.65 4.05
C SER A 84 -11.91 -0.01 3.45
N ASP A 85 -12.46 0.54 2.37
CA ASP A 85 -13.69 0.13 1.71
C ASP A 85 -13.45 -0.65 0.41
N ILE A 86 -12.20 -0.93 0.04
CA ILE A 86 -11.89 -1.76 -1.13
C ILE A 86 -12.51 -3.15 -0.92
N ALA A 87 -13.23 -3.62 -1.94
CA ALA A 87 -13.91 -4.92 -1.94
C ALA A 87 -14.90 -5.11 -0.77
N LYS A 88 -15.39 -4.02 -0.17
CA LYS A 88 -16.42 -4.10 0.87
C LYS A 88 -17.78 -4.33 0.20
N ASP A 89 -18.49 -5.37 0.60
CA ASP A 89 -19.85 -5.61 0.12
C ASP A 89 -20.76 -4.45 0.50
N ILE A 90 -21.57 -4.02 -0.46
CA ILE A 90 -22.64 -3.04 -0.28
C ILE A 90 -23.92 -3.86 -0.23
N ASN A 91 -24.37 -4.22 0.97
CA ASN A 91 -25.69 -4.80 1.19
C ASN A 91 -26.72 -3.68 1.36
#